data_AF-A0A7S2NMP3-F1
#
_entry.id   AF-A0A7S2NMP3-F1
#
_cell.length_a   1.000
_cell.length_b   1.000
_cell.length_c   1.000
_cell.angle_alpha   90.00
_cell.angle_beta   90.00
_cell.angle_gamma   90.00
#
_symmetry.space_group_name_H-M   'P 1'
#
loop_
_entity.id
_entity.type
_entity.pdbx_description
1 polymer ?
#
loop_
_entity_poly.entity_id
_entity_poly.type
_entity_poly.pdbx_seq_one_letter_code
_entity_poly.pdbx_strand_id
1 'polypeptide(L)'
;HDLLAANLELLRSIFHSYGASLLPASRRGPDDSMTIESFKDFLVDTGLLTDETSWMVYTALAGTSTIPVQSFCELLLAISQCYLQFSDFLELLVHLSFLHANRGHTVNSFRMPLPGCLWDLLVSNVLPKAYLDLQGFAETTLPLDEVQEALAA
;
A
#
# COMPACT_ATOMS: atom_id res chain seq x y z
N HIS A 1 -16.81 -6.17 -14.48
CA HIS A 1 -17.21 -5.37 -13.31
C HIS A 1 -15.96 -4.74 -12.74
N ASP A 2 -15.97 -3.43 -12.57
CA ASP A 2 -14.77 -2.64 -12.26
C ASP A 2 -14.32 -2.93 -10.82
N LEU A 3 -13.23 -3.67 -10.72
CA LEU A 3 -12.76 -4.33 -9.51
C LEU A 3 -12.15 -3.33 -8.51
N LEU A 4 -11.61 -2.23 -9.05
CA LEU A 4 -11.23 -1.04 -8.29
C LEU A 4 -12.47 -0.37 -7.69
N ALA A 5 -13.52 -0.18 -8.47
CA ALA A 5 -14.76 0.44 -8.00
C ALA A 5 -15.43 -0.37 -6.87
N ALA A 6 -15.36 -1.71 -6.94
CA ALA A 6 -15.92 -2.59 -5.92
C ALA A 6 -15.18 -2.52 -4.57
N ASN A 7 -13.90 -2.15 -4.56
CA ASN A 7 -13.05 -2.12 -3.36
C ASN A 7 -12.62 -0.69 -2.97
N LEU A 8 -13.15 0.34 -3.63
CA LEU A 8 -12.66 1.71 -3.52
C LEU A 8 -12.79 2.25 -2.10
N GLU A 9 -13.90 1.98 -1.42
CA GLU A 9 -14.14 2.39 -0.03
C GLU A 9 -13.18 1.71 0.95
N LEU A 10 -12.91 0.42 0.75
CA LEU A 10 -11.94 -0.32 1.58
C LEU A 10 -10.52 0.19 1.35
N LEU A 11 -10.13 0.43 0.10
CA LEU A 11 -8.82 0.99 -0.24
C LEU A 11 -8.64 2.40 0.33
N ARG A 12 -9.70 3.22 0.32
CA ARG A 12 -9.72 4.54 0.95
C ARG A 12 -9.56 4.44 2.46
N SER A 13 -10.26 3.50 3.10
CA SER A 13 -10.10 3.24 4.53
C SER A 13 -8.67 2.82 4.88
N ILE A 14 -8.06 1.93 4.11
CA ILE A 14 -6.65 1.53 4.28
C ILE A 14 -5.74 2.74 4.15
N PHE A 15 -5.90 3.53 3.07
CA PHE A 15 -5.11 4.74 2.85
C PHE A 15 -5.19 5.71 4.03
N HIS A 16 -6.40 5.98 4.53
CA HIS A 16 -6.57 6.83 5.71
C HIS A 16 -5.97 6.21 6.96
N SER A 17 -6.06 4.89 7.14
CA SER A 17 -5.48 4.21 8.29
C SER A 17 -3.97 4.42 8.34
N TYR A 18 -3.27 4.25 7.23
CA TYR A 18 -1.82 4.50 7.17
C TYR A 18 -1.44 5.99 7.18
N GLY A 19 -2.29 6.88 6.63
CA GLY A 19 -2.09 8.33 6.71
C GLY A 19 -2.36 8.93 8.09
N ALA A 20 -3.25 8.32 8.88
CA ALA A 20 -3.63 8.73 10.22
C ALA A 20 -2.75 8.10 11.31
N SER A 21 -2.19 6.91 11.05
CA SER A 21 -1.54 6.09 12.08
C SER A 21 -0.11 6.55 12.41
N LEU A 22 0.14 6.64 13.72
CA LEU A 22 1.41 6.63 14.45
C LEU A 22 2.39 7.81 14.32
N LEU A 23 2.20 8.75 13.40
CA LEU A 23 3.10 9.89 13.30
C LEU A 23 2.72 11.01 14.29
N PRO A 24 3.67 11.57 15.06
CA PRO A 24 3.42 12.73 15.91
C PRO A 24 2.89 13.89 15.04
N ALA A 25 2.02 14.75 15.58
CA ALA A 25 1.30 15.78 14.83
C ALA A 25 2.17 16.63 13.87
N SER A 26 3.46 16.79 14.17
CA SER A 26 4.47 17.46 13.33
C SER A 26 4.82 16.76 12.01
N ARG A 27 4.45 15.48 11.84
CA ARG A 27 4.72 14.63 10.66
C ARG A 27 3.44 14.21 9.93
N ARG A 28 2.28 14.70 10.39
CA ARG A 28 1.01 14.48 9.71
C ARG A 28 1.00 15.30 8.42
N GLY A 29 0.64 14.66 7.32
CA GLY A 29 0.44 15.38 6.07
C GLY A 29 -0.79 16.27 6.09
N PRO A 30 -0.98 17.09 5.04
CA PRO A 30 -2.24 17.77 4.82
C PRO A 30 -3.40 16.77 4.89
N ASP A 31 -4.58 17.26 5.29
CA ASP A 31 -5.80 16.45 5.38
C ASP A 31 -5.98 15.64 4.08
N ASP A 32 -6.20 14.33 4.21
CA ASP A 32 -6.30 13.37 3.09
C ASP A 32 -4.99 13.05 2.36
N SER A 33 -3.87 12.91 3.10
CA SER A 33 -2.60 12.50 2.52
C SER A 33 -1.80 11.52 3.39
N MET A 34 -0.90 10.77 2.76
CA MET A 34 -0.05 9.75 3.38
C MET A 34 1.43 10.07 3.15
N THR A 35 2.28 9.87 4.16
CA THR A 35 3.74 10.05 3.98
C THR A 35 4.37 8.84 3.29
N ILE A 36 5.57 9.02 2.74
CA ILE A 36 6.34 7.92 2.15
C ILE A 36 6.74 6.89 3.21
N GLU A 37 7.00 7.32 4.44
CA GLU A 37 7.23 6.44 5.59
C GLU A 37 6.01 5.57 5.87
N SER A 38 4.83 6.17 5.98
CA SER A 38 3.56 5.42 6.14
C SER A 38 3.32 4.45 4.99
N PHE A 39 3.67 4.84 3.76
CA PHE A 39 3.56 3.95 2.60
C PHE A 39 4.55 2.78 2.67
N LYS A 40 5.77 2.99 3.20
CA LYS A 40 6.72 1.88 3.44
C LYS A 40 6.16 0.91 4.47
N ASP A 41 5.57 1.42 5.56
CA ASP A 41 4.95 0.58 6.58
C ASP A 41 3.81 -0.25 5.96
N PHE A 42 2.99 0.35 5.10
CA PHE A 42 2.00 -0.37 4.30
C PHE A 42 2.60 -1.51 3.45
N LEU A 43 3.72 -1.25 2.75
CA LEU A 43 4.36 -2.28 1.93
C LEU A 43 4.93 -3.43 2.78
N VAL A 44 5.42 -3.13 3.99
CA VAL A 44 5.92 -4.12 4.94
C VAL A 44 4.77 -4.99 5.44
N ASP A 45 3.71 -4.37 5.97
CA ASP A 45 2.56 -5.08 6.56
C ASP A 45 1.86 -5.97 5.54
N THR A 46 1.73 -5.50 4.30
CA THR A 46 1.10 -6.27 3.22
C THR A 46 2.02 -7.33 2.60
N GLY A 47 3.29 -7.37 2.99
CA GLY A 47 4.30 -8.29 2.43
C GLY A 47 4.61 -7.99 0.96
N LEU A 48 4.37 -6.76 0.51
CA LEU A 48 4.71 -6.28 -0.83
C LEU A 48 6.18 -5.82 -0.92
N LEU A 49 6.78 -5.47 0.21
CA LEU A 49 8.22 -5.28 0.37
C LEU A 49 8.90 -6.64 0.66
N THR A 50 9.52 -7.23 -0.34
CA THR A 50 10.38 -8.42 -0.24
C THR A 50 11.81 -8.06 -0.59
N ASP A 51 12.83 -8.83 -0.22
CA ASP A 51 14.25 -8.50 -0.52
C ASP A 51 14.48 -8.12 -2.01
N GLU A 52 13.76 -8.78 -2.93
CA GLU A 52 13.76 -8.51 -4.38
C GLU A 52 13.05 -7.22 -4.80
N THR A 53 12.01 -6.77 -4.10
CA THR A 53 11.33 -5.48 -4.39
C THR A 53 11.89 -4.33 -3.56
N SER A 54 12.52 -4.66 -2.43
CA SER A 54 13.13 -3.74 -1.46
C SER A 54 14.19 -2.90 -2.14
N TRP A 55 15.13 -3.53 -2.86
CA TRP A 55 16.17 -2.78 -3.56
C TRP A 55 15.60 -1.86 -4.65
N MET A 56 14.56 -2.27 -5.39
CA MET A 56 13.94 -1.42 -6.41
C MET A 56 13.25 -0.21 -5.78
N VAL A 57 12.49 -0.44 -4.70
CA VAL A 57 11.82 0.63 -3.94
C VAL A 57 12.84 1.57 -3.31
N TYR A 58 13.89 1.05 -2.67
CA TYR A 58 14.94 1.88 -2.08
C TYR A 58 15.77 2.62 -3.13
N THR A 59 16.09 2.02 -4.28
CA THR A 59 16.86 2.70 -5.34
C THR A 59 16.02 3.76 -6.04
N ALA A 60 14.72 3.52 -6.23
CA ALA A 60 13.79 4.53 -6.71
C ALA A 60 13.73 5.71 -5.73
N LEU A 61 13.47 5.46 -4.45
CA LEU A 61 13.41 6.50 -3.42
C LEU A 61 14.75 7.22 -3.17
N ALA A 62 15.89 6.56 -3.43
CA ALA A 62 17.23 7.15 -3.30
C ALA A 62 17.68 7.94 -4.53
N GLY A 63 16.93 7.91 -5.64
CA GLY A 63 17.26 8.66 -6.87
C GLY A 63 18.49 8.17 -7.63
N THR A 64 18.90 6.91 -7.44
CA THR A 64 20.19 6.39 -7.92
C THR A 64 20.10 5.35 -9.05
N SER A 65 18.91 5.09 -9.63
CA SER A 65 18.75 3.97 -10.57
C SER A 65 18.78 4.33 -12.06
N THR A 66 19.51 3.51 -12.82
CA THR A 66 19.62 3.44 -14.30
C THR A 66 18.78 2.29 -14.91
N ILE A 67 17.73 1.82 -14.22
CA ILE A 67 16.93 0.66 -14.64
C ILE A 67 15.69 1.12 -15.42
N PRO A 68 15.30 0.45 -16.52
CA PRO A 68 14.11 0.77 -17.29
C PRO A 68 12.85 0.23 -16.58
N VAL A 69 12.54 0.76 -15.41
CA VAL A 69 11.14 0.87 -14.93
C VAL A 69 10.86 2.36 -14.78
N GLN A 70 11.13 3.08 -15.87
CA GLN A 70 11.24 4.52 -15.90
C GLN A 70 10.00 5.18 -15.28
N SER A 71 8.79 4.69 -15.60
CA SER A 71 7.54 5.20 -15.04
C SER A 71 7.35 4.95 -13.53
N PHE A 72 7.73 3.79 -12.99
CA PHE A 72 7.56 3.52 -11.55
C PHE A 72 8.60 4.25 -10.70
N CYS A 73 9.84 4.29 -11.16
CA CYS A 73 10.90 5.02 -10.48
C CYS A 73 10.68 6.54 -10.58
N GLU A 74 10.25 7.06 -11.73
CA GLU A 74 9.86 8.47 -11.89
C GLU A 74 8.65 8.83 -11.04
N LEU A 75 7.62 7.97 -10.97
CA LEU A 75 6.47 8.17 -10.09
C LEU A 75 6.91 8.18 -8.62
N LEU A 76 7.65 7.17 -8.17
CA LEU A 76 8.18 7.10 -6.80
C LEU A 76 9.11 8.28 -6.46
N LEU A 77 9.91 8.78 -7.42
CA LEU A 77 10.76 9.96 -7.22
C LEU A 77 9.96 11.27 -7.21
N ALA A 78 8.96 11.39 -8.08
CA ALA A 78 8.08 12.54 -8.12
C ALA A 78 7.30 12.68 -6.82
N ILE A 79 6.88 11.56 -6.22
CA ILE A 79 6.15 11.55 -4.95
C ILE A 79 7.08 11.44 -3.73
N SER A 80 8.36 11.04 -3.85
CA SER A 80 9.28 10.92 -2.70
C SER A 80 9.58 12.25 -2.02
N GLN A 81 9.31 13.36 -2.70
CA GLN A 81 9.48 14.73 -2.18
C GLN A 81 8.19 15.28 -1.53
N CYS A 82 7.10 14.50 -1.47
CA CYS A 82 5.75 14.99 -1.15
C CYS A 82 4.91 13.96 -0.38
N TYR A 83 3.74 14.42 0.07
CA TYR A 83 2.68 13.56 0.59
C TYR A 83 1.95 12.90 -0.57
N LEU A 84 1.66 11.61 -0.44
CA LEU A 84 0.85 10.82 -1.37
C LEU A 84 -0.62 11.18 -1.19
N GLN A 85 -1.29 11.50 -2.29
CA GLN A 85 -2.75 11.56 -2.35
C GLN A 85 -3.32 10.17 -2.59
N PHE A 86 -4.63 10.01 -2.39
CA PHE A 86 -5.30 8.73 -2.65
C PHE A 86 -5.15 8.28 -4.11
N SER A 87 -5.14 9.21 -5.08
CA SER A 87 -4.87 8.89 -6.49
C SER A 87 -3.50 8.27 -6.70
N ASP A 88 -2.48 8.79 -6.04
CA ASP A 88 -1.09 8.33 -6.15
C ASP A 88 -0.96 6.94 -5.54
N PHE A 89 -1.64 6.70 -4.41
CA PHE A 89 -1.73 5.38 -3.79
C PHE A 89 -2.33 4.34 -4.73
N LEU A 90 -3.44 4.66 -5.40
CA LEU A 90 -4.06 3.76 -6.39
C LEU A 90 -3.13 3.50 -7.58
N GLU A 91 -2.46 4.53 -8.09
CA GLU A 91 -1.52 4.39 -9.19
C GLU A 91 -0.33 3.50 -8.80
N LEU A 92 0.22 3.67 -7.60
CA LEU A 92 1.29 2.82 -7.07
C LEU A 92 0.84 1.38 -6.89
N LEU A 93 -0.39 1.12 -6.41
CA LEU A 93 -0.91 -0.24 -6.31
C LEU A 93 -1.00 -0.94 -7.66
N VAL A 94 -1.42 -0.22 -8.70
CA VAL A 94 -1.44 -0.73 -10.07
C VAL A 94 -0.03 -1.08 -10.53
N HIS A 95 0.94 -0.20 -10.34
CA HIS A 95 2.34 -0.47 -10.70
C HIS A 95 2.95 -1.64 -9.90
N LEU A 96 2.68 -1.69 -8.60
CA LEU A 96 3.11 -2.78 -7.73
C LEU A 96 2.49 -4.10 -8.15
N SER A 97 1.26 -4.11 -8.66
CA SER A 97 0.63 -5.35 -9.16
C SER A 97 1.37 -5.92 -10.36
N PHE A 98 1.84 -5.07 -11.26
CA PHE A 98 2.67 -5.48 -12.38
C PHE A 98 4.04 -5.97 -11.90
N LEU A 99 4.67 -5.26 -10.96
CA LEU A 99 5.97 -5.69 -10.41
C LEU A 99 5.84 -7.04 -9.69
N HIS A 100 4.81 -7.19 -8.88
CA HIS A 100 4.53 -8.38 -8.10
C HIS A 100 4.27 -9.60 -8.99
N ALA A 101 3.47 -9.44 -10.04
CA ALA A 101 3.18 -10.52 -10.98
C ALA A 101 4.38 -10.90 -11.87
N ASN A 102 5.37 -10.00 -12.02
CA ASN A 102 6.60 -10.27 -12.76
C ASN A 102 7.79 -10.70 -11.86
N ARG A 103 7.53 -11.08 -10.59
CA ARG A 103 8.56 -11.66 -9.71
C ARG A 103 9.19 -12.89 -10.37
N GLY A 104 10.49 -12.83 -10.65
CA GLY A 104 11.27 -13.90 -11.29
C GLY A 104 11.54 -13.73 -12.79
N HIS A 105 10.99 -12.69 -13.43
CA HIS A 105 11.29 -12.38 -14.83
C HIS A 105 12.36 -11.28 -14.95
N THR A 106 13.37 -11.49 -15.82
CA THR A 106 14.31 -10.43 -16.18
C THR A 106 13.58 -9.37 -17.01
N VAL A 107 14.08 -8.12 -17.00
CA VAL A 107 13.55 -6.93 -17.73
C VAL A 107 13.17 -7.16 -19.20
N ASN A 108 13.66 -8.25 -19.81
CA ASN A 108 13.42 -8.61 -21.21
C ASN A 108 12.37 -9.72 -21.42
N SER A 109 11.69 -10.17 -20.36
CA SER A 109 10.77 -11.33 -20.42
C SER A 109 9.40 -11.08 -19.82
N PHE A 110 8.88 -9.85 -19.94
CA PHE A 110 7.51 -9.51 -19.55
C PHE A 110 6.50 -10.33 -20.36
N ARG A 111 5.70 -11.16 -19.68
CA ARG A 111 4.53 -11.82 -20.28
C ARG A 111 3.34 -10.90 -20.18
N MET A 112 2.93 -10.32 -21.30
CA MET A 112 1.67 -9.60 -21.43
C MET A 112 0.63 -10.46 -22.15
N PRO A 113 -0.67 -10.34 -21.80
CA PRO A 113 -1.20 -9.53 -20.71
C PRO A 113 -1.06 -10.23 -19.35
N LEU A 114 -1.05 -9.46 -18.25
CA LEU A 114 -1.23 -9.96 -16.89
C LEU A 114 -2.66 -9.66 -16.41
N PRO A 115 -3.69 -10.31 -16.99
CA PRO A 115 -5.05 -10.12 -16.51
C PRO A 115 -5.13 -10.65 -15.08
N GLY A 116 -5.64 -9.82 -14.17
CA GLY A 116 -5.87 -10.22 -12.78
C GLY A 116 -4.72 -9.94 -11.81
N CYS A 117 -3.55 -9.45 -12.24
CA CYS A 117 -2.44 -9.16 -11.32
C CYS A 117 -2.82 -8.21 -10.19
N LEU A 118 -3.65 -7.20 -10.50
CA LEU A 118 -4.20 -6.28 -9.50
C LEU A 118 -5.13 -6.99 -8.53
N TRP A 119 -6.01 -7.85 -9.03
CA TRP A 119 -6.90 -8.64 -8.18
C TRP A 119 -6.12 -9.57 -7.25
N ASP A 120 -5.14 -10.29 -7.80
CA ASP A 120 -4.33 -11.24 -7.05
C ASP A 120 -3.54 -10.52 -5.95
N LEU A 121 -2.96 -9.36 -6.26
CA LEU A 121 -2.30 -8.51 -5.28
C LEU A 121 -3.27 -8.01 -4.20
N LEU A 122 -4.47 -7.57 -4.59
CA LEU A 122 -5.47 -7.08 -3.65
C LEU A 122 -5.95 -8.17 -2.70
N VAL A 123 -6.33 -9.33 -3.23
CA VAL A 123 -6.91 -10.44 -2.44
C VAL A 123 -5.86 -11.18 -1.62
N SER A 124 -4.64 -11.34 -2.14
CA SER A 124 -3.60 -12.16 -1.47
C SER A 124 -2.75 -11.35 -0.47
N ASN A 125 -2.68 -10.03 -0.66
CA ASN A 125 -1.76 -9.18 0.11
C ASN A 125 -2.48 -8.00 0.76
N VAL A 126 -3.10 -7.12 -0.02
CA VAL A 126 -3.55 -5.82 0.50
C VAL A 126 -4.74 -5.98 1.44
N LEU A 127 -5.88 -6.49 0.95
CA LEU A 127 -7.11 -6.59 1.73
C LEU A 127 -6.99 -7.41 3.03
N PRO A 128 -6.28 -8.57 3.05
CA PRO A 128 -6.20 -9.37 4.27
C PRO A 128 -5.14 -8.91 5.28
N LYS A 129 -4.15 -8.10 4.87
CA LYS A 129 -2.98 -7.79 5.72
C LYS A 129 -2.79 -6.31 6.00
N ALA A 130 -3.39 -5.42 5.20
CA ALA A 130 -3.29 -4.00 5.43
C ALA A 130 -3.93 -3.64 6.78
N TYR A 131 -3.26 -2.76 7.50
CA TYR A 131 -3.80 -2.16 8.71
C TYR A 131 -5.09 -1.40 8.39
N LEU A 132 -6.15 -1.73 9.12
CA LEU A 132 -7.42 -1.03 9.11
C LEU A 132 -7.58 -0.35 10.46
N ASP A 133 -8.00 0.92 10.44
CA ASP A 133 -8.18 1.71 11.64
C ASP A 133 -9.09 0.97 12.64
N LEU A 134 -8.55 0.79 13.85
CA LEU A 134 -9.20 0.15 14.98
C LEU A 134 -10.41 0.96 15.48
N GLN A 135 -10.71 2.14 14.94
CA GLN A 135 -11.96 2.84 15.22
C GLN A 135 -13.18 1.96 14.98
N GLY A 136 -13.21 1.21 13.88
CA GLY A 136 -14.31 0.26 13.61
C GLY A 136 -14.37 -0.85 14.66
N PHE A 137 -13.20 -1.38 15.07
CA PHE A 137 -13.12 -2.36 16.16
C PHE A 137 -13.56 -1.76 17.49
N ALA A 138 -13.16 -0.52 17.81
CA ALA A 138 -13.49 0.18 19.03
C ALA A 138 -14.97 0.54 19.16
N GLU A 139 -15.63 0.84 18.04
CA GLU A 139 -17.03 1.24 18.00
C GLU A 139 -17.99 0.04 17.87
N THR A 140 -17.55 -1.08 17.29
CA THR A 140 -18.45 -2.21 16.99
C THR A 140 -18.09 -3.51 17.70
N THR A 141 -16.81 -3.74 18.00
CA THR A 141 -16.33 -5.04 18.49
C THR A 141 -15.86 -4.97 19.95
N LEU A 142 -15.13 -3.93 20.35
CA LEU A 142 -14.78 -3.66 21.75
C LEU A 142 -16.00 -3.55 22.66
N PRO A 143 -17.15 -2.96 22.26
CA PRO A 143 -18.31 -2.86 23.14
C PRO A 143 -19.07 -4.18 23.30
N LEU A 144 -18.72 -5.24 22.57
CA LEU A 144 -19.40 -6.53 22.70
C LEU A 144 -19.10 -7.15 24.06
N ASP A 145 -20.15 -7.62 24.73
CA ASP A 145 -20.06 -8.18 26.08
C ASP A 145 -19.04 -9.33 26.15
N GLU A 146 -19.00 -10.19 25.13
CA GLU A 146 -18.05 -11.31 25.04
C GLU A 146 -16.58 -10.85 25.01
N VAL A 147 -16.31 -9.70 24.37
CA VAL A 147 -14.96 -9.14 24.26
C VAL A 147 -14.59 -8.43 25.56
N GLN A 148 -15.53 -7.74 26.21
CA GLN A 148 -15.34 -7.13 27.52
C GLN A 148 -15.09 -8.18 28.62
N GLU A 149 -15.83 -9.29 28.59
CA GLU A 149 -15.65 -10.40 29.53
C GLU A 149 -14.29 -11.07 29.36
N ALA A 150 -13.84 -11.29 28.12
CA ALA A 150 -12.52 -11.85 27.84
C ALA A 150 -11.36 -10.92 28.25
N LEU A 151 -11.56 -9.60 28.19
CA LEU A 151 -10.59 -8.60 28.64
C LEU A 151 -10.55 -8.43 30.17
N ALA A 152 -11.63 -8.80 30.87
CA ALA A 152 -11.75 -8.71 32.32
C ALA A 152 -11.26 -9.96 33.09
N ALA A 153 -10.91 -11.03 32.36
CA ALA A 153 -10.38 -12.29 32.88
C ALA A 153 -8.83 -12.30 32.91
#